data_AF-A0A752RTS4-F1
#
_entry.id   AF-A0A752RTS4-F1
#
_cell.length_a   1.000
_cell.length_b   1.000
_cell.length_c   1.000
_cell.angle_alpha   90.00
_cell.angle_beta   90.00
_cell.angle_gamma   90.00
#
_symmetry.space_group_name_H-M   'P 1'
#
loop_
_entity.id
_entity.type
_entity.pdbx_description
1 polymer ?
#
loop_
_entity_poly.entity_id
_entity_poly.type
_entity_poly.pdbx_seq_one_letter_code
_entity_poly.pdbx_strand_id
1 'polypeptide(L)'
;MDWDLITERNIQLFIQLAGLAERPLATNMFWRQGQYETYLNYHNGRIHLCQILKQTFLDEDLLFKALTHWKPAAFQGIPQRLFLLRDGLAMSCSPPLSSSAELWLRLHHRQIKFLESQCVHG
;
A
#
# COMPACT_ATOMS: atom_id res chain seq x y z
N MET A 1 5.86 -6.90 21.19
CA MET A 1 5.52 -5.95 20.11
C MET A 1 6.79 -5.14 19.98
N ASP A 2 7.58 -5.42 18.94
CA ASP A 2 9.04 -5.26 19.02
C ASP A 2 9.54 -4.02 18.29
N TRP A 3 8.65 -3.09 17.98
CA TRP A 3 9.01 -1.81 17.39
C TRP A 3 9.41 -0.81 18.46
N ASP A 4 10.28 0.13 18.09
CA ASP A 4 10.65 1.25 18.96
C ASP A 4 9.56 2.34 18.99
N LEU A 5 9.72 3.29 19.91
CA LEU A 5 8.79 4.40 20.09
C LEU A 5 8.67 5.29 18.83
N ILE A 6 9.77 5.45 18.08
CA ILE A 6 9.79 6.27 16.86
C ILE A 6 8.92 5.62 15.79
N THR A 7 9.05 4.31 15.61
CA THR A 7 8.26 3.50 14.69
C THR A 7 6.79 3.52 15.11
N GLU A 8 6.51 3.35 16.39
CA GLU A 8 5.13 3.43 16.91
C GLU A 8 4.47 4.78 16.58
N ARG A 9 5.18 5.89 16.84
CA ARG A 9 4.68 7.23 16.51
C ARG A 9 4.49 7.44 15.01
N ASN A 10 5.40 6.93 14.18
CA ASN A 10 5.23 6.99 12.73
C ASN A 10 4.04 6.16 12.26
N ILE A 11 3.76 5.00 12.86
CA ILE A 11 2.57 4.20 12.55
C ILE A 11 1.30 4.98 12.89
N GLN A 12 1.23 5.55 14.11
CA GLN A 12 0.08 6.36 14.54
C GLN A 12 -0.14 7.56 13.61
N LEU A 13 0.93 8.28 13.31
CA LEU A 13 0.90 9.44 12.43
C LEU A 13 0.46 9.06 11.01
N PHE A 14 0.96 7.95 10.47
CA PHE A 14 0.53 7.46 9.16
C PHE A 14 -0.97 7.13 9.15
N ILE A 15 -1.47 6.40 10.15
CA ILE A 15 -2.90 6.06 10.28
C ILE A 15 -3.75 7.34 10.26
N GLN A 16 -3.37 8.34 11.06
CA GLN A 16 -4.06 9.62 11.13
C GLN A 16 -4.01 10.37 9.79
N LEU A 17 -2.82 10.53 9.20
CA LEU A 17 -2.64 11.29 7.96
C LEU A 17 -3.31 10.64 6.74
N ALA A 18 -3.38 9.30 6.70
CA ALA A 18 -4.05 8.56 5.65
C ALA A 18 -5.57 8.48 5.85
N GLY A 19 -6.12 9.07 6.92
CA GLY A 19 -7.56 9.03 7.21
C GLY A 19 -8.08 7.62 7.49
N LEU A 20 -7.22 6.75 8.01
CA LEU A 20 -7.55 5.37 8.33
C LEU A 20 -8.22 5.31 9.72
N ALA A 21 -9.27 4.51 9.85
CA ALA A 21 -9.99 4.38 11.12
C ALA A 21 -9.05 3.92 12.25
N GLU A 22 -9.03 4.69 13.34
CA GLU A 22 -8.22 4.39 14.52
C GLU A 22 -8.53 3.00 15.10
N ARG A 23 -7.48 2.32 15.56
CA ARG A 23 -7.55 1.00 16.18
C ARG A 23 -6.30 0.72 17.01
N PRO A 24 -6.35 -0.26 17.93
CA PRO A 24 -5.15 -0.73 18.62
C PRO A 24 -4.08 -1.16 17.61
N LEU A 25 -2.84 -0.74 17.86
CA LEU A 25 -1.74 -1.08 16.97
C LEU A 25 -1.44 -2.58 17.06
N ALA A 26 -1.20 -3.18 15.90
CA ALA A 26 -0.81 -4.57 15.76
C ALA A 26 0.23 -4.72 14.66
N THR A 27 0.98 -5.82 14.66
CA THR A 27 1.98 -6.11 13.62
C THR A 27 1.36 -6.35 12.24
N ASN A 28 0.07 -6.68 12.18
CA ASN A 28 -0.67 -6.85 10.94
C ASN A 28 -1.98 -6.07 11.04
N MET A 29 -2.09 -4.98 10.30
CA MET A 29 -3.28 -4.14 10.27
C MET A 29 -3.78 -4.00 8.84
N PHE A 30 -5.10 -3.91 8.69
CA PHE A 30 -5.70 -3.60 7.40
C PHE A 30 -6.97 -2.77 7.55
N TRP A 31 -7.25 -1.95 6.55
CA TRP A 31 -8.43 -1.10 6.48
C TRP A 31 -9.14 -1.34 5.15
N ARG A 32 -10.46 -1.30 5.17
CA ARG A 32 -11.29 -1.33 3.96
C ARG A 32 -11.93 0.04 3.78
N GLN A 33 -11.78 0.62 2.60
CA GLN A 33 -12.35 1.91 2.21
C GLN A 33 -12.89 1.80 0.79
N GLY A 34 -14.20 1.60 0.65
CA GLY A 34 -14.82 1.36 -0.66
C GLY A 34 -14.26 0.09 -1.32
N GLN A 35 -13.69 0.22 -2.52
CA GLN A 35 -13.07 -0.87 -3.26
C GLN A 35 -11.61 -1.12 -2.86
N TYR A 36 -11.05 -0.33 -1.95
CA TYR A 36 -9.65 -0.43 -1.55
C TYR A 36 -9.49 -1.17 -0.23
N GLU A 37 -8.43 -1.94 -0.15
CA GLU A 37 -7.87 -2.40 1.11
C GLU A 37 -6.45 -1.87 1.28
N THR A 38 -6.17 -1.26 2.42
CA THR A 38 -4.83 -0.83 2.83
C THR A 38 -4.32 -1.79 3.88
N TYR A 39 -3.16 -2.41 3.65
CA TYR A 39 -2.47 -3.25 4.62
C TYR A 39 -1.19 -2.55 5.07
N LEU A 40 -0.97 -2.58 6.38
CA LEU A 40 0.26 -2.14 7.04
C LEU A 40 0.75 -3.27 7.93
N ASN A 41 1.90 -3.85 7.59
CA ASN A 41 2.53 -4.90 8.37
C ASN A 41 3.89 -4.44 8.90
N TYR A 42 4.22 -4.84 10.12
CA TYR A 42 5.55 -4.70 10.69
C TYR A 42 6.17 -6.06 10.90
N HIS A 43 7.32 -6.31 10.27
CA HIS A 43 8.03 -7.57 10.34
C HIS A 43 9.55 -7.35 10.18
N ASN A 44 10.35 -7.98 11.04
CA ASN A 44 11.82 -7.91 11.01
C ASN A 44 12.36 -6.47 10.93
N GLY A 45 11.83 -5.58 11.77
CA GLY A 45 12.24 -4.18 11.81
C GLY A 45 11.58 -3.30 10.75
N ARG A 46 10.86 -3.85 9.78
CA ARG A 46 10.43 -3.13 8.57
C ARG A 46 8.92 -2.99 8.48
N ILE A 47 8.52 -1.86 7.92
CA ILE A 47 7.16 -1.63 7.43
C ILE A 47 7.01 -2.26 6.04
N HIS A 48 5.87 -2.88 5.85
CA HIS A 48 5.34 -3.32 4.58
C HIS A 48 4.00 -2.61 4.35
N LEU A 49 3.90 -1.91 3.23
CA LEU A 49 2.69 -1.21 2.82
C LEU A 49 2.15 -1.89 1.57
N CYS A 50 0.88 -2.27 1.59
CA CYS A 50 0.21 -2.86 0.44
C CYS A 50 -1.16 -2.21 0.24
N GLN A 51 -1.49 -1.90 -1.01
CA GLN A 51 -2.83 -1.52 -1.41
C GLN A 51 -3.40 -2.62 -2.29
N ILE A 52 -4.67 -2.93 -2.10
CA ILE A 52 -5.44 -3.82 -2.97
C ILE A 52 -6.61 -3.01 -3.50
N LEU A 53 -6.77 -3.01 -4.81
CA LEU A 53 -7.98 -2.57 -5.48
C LEU A 53 -8.80 -3.81 -5.84
N LYS A 54 -9.96 -3.96 -5.19
CA LYS A 54 -10.88 -5.06 -5.48
C LYS A 54 -11.60 -4.84 -6.79
N GLN A 55 -11.76 -5.89 -7.56
CA GLN A 55 -12.52 -5.88 -8.81
C GLN A 55 -13.54 -6.99 -8.83
N THR A 56 -14.73 -6.67 -9.35
CA THR A 56 -15.83 -7.65 -9.52
C THR A 56 -15.54 -8.66 -10.63
N PHE A 57 -14.77 -8.24 -11.65
CA PHE A 57 -14.36 -9.07 -12.78
C PHE A 57 -12.85 -8.96 -12.95
N LEU A 58 -12.18 -10.11 -12.97
CA LEU A 58 -10.74 -10.19 -13.13
C LEU A 58 -10.39 -10.26 -14.61
N ASP A 59 -9.76 -9.21 -15.13
CA ASP A 59 -9.07 -9.26 -16.42
C ASP A 59 -7.72 -9.96 -16.20
N GLU A 60 -7.54 -11.14 -16.80
CA GLU A 60 -6.30 -11.92 -16.65
C GLU A 60 -5.06 -11.18 -17.19
N ASP A 61 -5.26 -10.26 -18.15
CA ASP A 61 -4.20 -9.42 -18.71
C ASP A 61 -3.91 -8.17 -17.87
N LEU A 62 -4.69 -7.89 -16.83
CA LEU A 62 -4.59 -6.66 -16.03
C LEU A 62 -3.19 -6.46 -15.44
N LEU A 63 -2.59 -7.53 -14.91
CA LEU A 63 -1.25 -7.45 -14.34
C LEU A 63 -0.21 -7.07 -15.41
N PHE A 64 -0.32 -7.66 -16.60
CA PHE A 64 0.58 -7.36 -17.70
C PHE A 64 0.42 -5.90 -18.14
N LYS A 65 -0.82 -5.42 -18.31
CA LYS A 65 -1.13 -4.01 -18.63
C LYS A 65 -0.62 -3.06 -17.55
N ALA A 66 -0.74 -3.42 -16.27
CA ALA A 66 -0.22 -2.60 -15.18
C ALA A 66 1.31 -2.50 -15.24
N LEU A 67 2.00 -3.61 -15.51
CA LEU A 67 3.46 -3.64 -15.59
C LEU A 67 4.01 -2.77 -16.73
N THR A 68 3.32 -2.67 -17.88
CA THR A 68 3.76 -1.82 -19.00
C THR A 68 3.61 -0.32 -18.71
N HIS A 69 2.67 0.08 -17.85
CA HIS A 69 2.47 1.48 -17.44
C HIS A 69 3.29 1.88 -16.20
N TRP A 70 3.98 0.94 -15.56
CA TRP A 70 4.71 1.20 -14.32
C TRP A 70 5.93 2.11 -14.57
N LYS A 71 5.99 3.21 -13.81
CA LYS A 71 7.12 4.16 -13.82
C LYS A 71 7.81 4.17 -12.44
N PRO A 72 8.96 3.50 -12.27
CA PRO A 72 9.66 3.41 -10.97
C PRO A 72 9.98 4.78 -10.34
N ALA A 73 10.34 5.78 -11.16
CA ALA A 73 10.62 7.14 -10.69
C ALA A 73 9.43 7.79 -9.96
N ALA A 74 8.20 7.39 -10.31
CA ALA A 74 7.00 7.87 -9.64
C ALA A 74 6.91 7.37 -8.19
N PHE A 75 7.74 6.44 -7.70
CA PHE A 75 7.63 5.89 -6.35
C PHE A 75 8.83 6.23 -5.45
N GLN A 76 9.47 7.39 -5.67
CA GLN A 76 10.61 7.85 -4.87
C GLN A 76 11.80 6.88 -4.90
N GLY A 77 11.93 6.10 -5.97
CA GLY A 77 12.95 5.06 -6.08
C GLY A 77 12.68 3.82 -5.21
N ILE A 78 11.55 3.76 -4.49
CA ILE A 78 11.18 2.60 -3.68
C ILE A 78 10.60 1.51 -4.60
N PRO A 79 11.20 0.31 -4.64
CA PRO A 79 10.69 -0.79 -5.44
C PRO A 79 9.26 -1.15 -5.05
N GLN A 80 8.41 -1.30 -6.05
CA GLN A 80 7.03 -1.71 -5.92
C GLN A 80 6.88 -3.11 -6.51
N ARG A 81 6.02 -3.93 -5.90
CA ARG A 81 5.65 -5.24 -6.42
C ARG A 81 4.17 -5.25 -6.73
N LEU A 82 3.82 -5.65 -7.95
CA LEU A 82 2.45 -5.80 -8.43
C LEU A 82 2.07 -7.27 -8.43
N PHE A 83 0.85 -7.58 -8.03
CA PHE A 83 0.31 -8.94 -7.98
C PHE A 83 -1.14 -8.95 -8.43
N LEU A 84 -1.52 -9.97 -9.20
CA LEU A 84 -2.91 -10.30 -9.44
C LEU A 84 -3.37 -11.23 -8.31
N LEU A 85 -4.44 -10.85 -7.62
CA LEU A 85 -5.12 -11.66 -6.61
C LEU A 85 -6.44 -12.18 -7.19
N ARG A 86 -7.05 -13.15 -6.53
CA ARG A 86 -8.35 -13.71 -6.95
C ARG A 86 -9.44 -12.64 -7.06
N ASP A 87 -9.37 -11.61 -6.21
CA ASP A 87 -10.38 -10.57 -6.07
C ASP A 87 -9.88 -9.17 -6.48
N GLY A 88 -8.73 -9.05 -7.17
CA GLY A 88 -8.28 -7.76 -7.70
C GLY A 88 -6.77 -7.62 -7.91
N LEU A 89 -6.31 -6.37 -7.97
CA LEU A 89 -4.92 -6.01 -8.22
C LEU A 89 -4.29 -5.44 -6.94
N ALA A 90 -3.12 -5.94 -6.58
CA ALA A 90 -2.39 -5.49 -5.41
C ALA A 90 -1.06 -4.84 -5.79
N MET A 91 -0.67 -3.84 -5.01
CA MET A 91 0.61 -3.15 -5.12
C MET A 91 1.24 -3.00 -3.74
N SER A 92 2.44 -3.53 -3.55
CA SER A 92 3.14 -3.49 -2.26
C SER A 92 4.54 -2.92 -2.35
N CYS A 93 5.04 -2.39 -1.23
CA CYS A 93 6.44 -2.07 -1.05
C CYS A 93 6.90 -2.27 0.39
N SER A 94 8.22 -2.25 0.59
CA SER A 94 8.84 -2.15 1.91
C SER A 94 9.76 -0.93 1.91
N PRO A 95 9.34 0.19 2.51
CA PRO A 95 10.17 1.38 2.61
C PRO A 95 11.46 1.11 3.42
N PRO A 96 12.50 1.96 3.29
CA PRO A 96 13.72 1.85 4.09
C PRO A 96 13.44 1.90 5.60
N LEU A 97 14.28 1.24 6.40
CA LEU A 97 14.14 1.19 7.86
C LEU A 97 14.03 2.57 8.52
N SER A 98 14.77 3.55 8.00
CA SER A 98 14.80 4.93 8.51
C SER A 98 13.68 5.82 7.96
N SER A 99 12.73 5.27 7.20
CA SER A 99 11.65 6.06 6.62
C SER A 99 10.56 6.41 7.63
N SER A 100 9.88 7.52 7.37
CA SER A 100 8.86 8.10 8.24
C SER A 100 7.46 8.01 7.63
N ALA A 101 6.46 8.35 8.45
CA ALA A 101 5.06 8.38 8.08
C ALA A 101 4.79 9.19 6.79
N GLU A 102 5.51 10.29 6.55
CA GLU A 102 5.32 11.14 5.38
C GLU A 102 5.70 10.43 4.08
N LEU A 103 6.77 9.61 4.09
CA LEU A 103 7.11 8.79 2.93
C LEU A 103 6.04 7.73 2.71
N TRP A 104 5.57 7.07 3.78
CA TRP A 104 4.55 6.03 3.70
C TRP A 104 3.24 6.58 3.14
N LEU A 105 2.84 7.79 3.56
CA LEU A 105 1.67 8.49 3.03
C LEU A 105 1.80 8.78 1.53
N ARG A 106 2.97 9.28 1.09
CA ARG A 106 3.22 9.51 -0.34
C ARG A 106 3.14 8.22 -1.14
N LEU A 107 3.70 7.13 -0.63
CA LEU A 107 3.64 5.81 -1.28
C LEU A 107 2.20 5.30 -1.32
N HIS A 108 1.46 5.39 -0.22
CA HIS A 108 0.05 5.01 -0.12
C HIS A 108 -0.80 5.71 -1.20
N HIS A 109 -0.76 7.04 -1.27
CA HIS A 109 -1.51 7.79 -2.28
C HIS A 109 -1.09 7.46 -3.71
N ARG A 110 0.20 7.24 -3.96
CA ARG A 110 0.68 6.90 -5.30
C ARG A 110 0.31 5.48 -5.71
N GLN A 111 0.32 4.53 -4.78
CA GLN A 111 -0.15 3.17 -5.01
C GLN A 111 -1.64 3.17 -5.35
N ILE A 112 -2.47 3.87 -4.59
CA ILE A 112 -3.91 4.02 -4.88
C ILE A 112 -4.12 4.63 -6.26
N LYS A 113 -3.52 5.80 -6.55
CA LYS A 113 -3.65 6.44 -7.86
C LYS A 113 -3.20 5.56 -9.01
N PHE A 114 -2.14 4.78 -8.82
CA PHE A 114 -1.66 3.87 -9.84
C PHE A 114 -2.67 2.74 -10.08
N LEU A 115 -3.17 2.10 -9.02
CA LEU A 115 -4.20 1.05 -9.12
C LEU A 115 -5.47 1.58 -9.78
N GLU A 116 -5.92 2.78 -9.41
CA GLU A 116 -7.05 3.49 -10.04
C GLU A 116 -6.89 3.66 -11.54
N SER A 117 -5.69 4.03 -11.99
CA SER A 117 -5.42 4.20 -13.42
C SER A 117 -5.41 2.89 -14.22
N GLN A 118 -5.43 1.73 -13.54
CA GLN A 118 -5.58 0.43 -14.19
C GLN A 118 -7.05 0.01 -14.36
N CYS A 119 -8.00 0.69 -13.71
CA CYS A 119 -9.41 0.50 -13.99
C CYS A 119 -9.72 1.08 -15.37
N VAL A 120 -10.10 0.23 -16.30
CA VAL A 120 -10.83 0.67 -17.49
C VAL A 120 -12.19 1.16 -16.99
N HIS A 121 -12.51 2.44 -17.20
CA HIS A 121 -13.91 2.86 -17.15
C HIS A 121 -14.63 2.06 -18.24
N GLY A 122 -15.40 1.05 -17.81
CA GLY A 122 -16.36 0.38 -18.68
C GLY A 122 -17.42 1.36 -19.17
#